data_AF-N1UG85-F1
#
_entry.id   AF-N1UG85-F1
#
_cell.length_a   1.000
_cell.length_b   1.000
_cell.length_c   1.000
_cell.angle_alpha   90.00
_cell.angle_beta   90.00
_cell.angle_gamma   90.00
#
_symmetry.space_group_name_H-M   'P 1'
#
loop_
_entity.id
_entity.type
_entity.pdbx_description
1 polymer ?
#
loop_
_entity_poly.entity_id
_entity_poly.type
_entity_poly.pdbx_seq_one_letter_code
_entity_poly.pdbx_strand_id
1 'polypeptide(L)'
;MRSPEEQEFWSTGVYKEIVRPEKIVQTDNFADKDGNVVPASAYGIQGDWPESILITLVFEDHQGKTKLILHHTGIPAGEIRDMTNASWNECLDKLESILK
;
A
#
# COMPACT_ATOMS: atom_id res chain seq x y z
N MET A 1 2.84 -4.30 -10.66
CA MET A 1 2.60 -3.00 -11.36
C MET A 1 3.58 -2.89 -12.50
N ARG A 2 3.23 -2.21 -13.59
CA ARG A 2 4.17 -1.90 -14.68
C ARG A 2 4.18 -0.40 -14.95
N SER A 3 5.35 0.22 -15.08
CA SER A 3 5.46 1.63 -15.44
C SER A 3 5.23 1.86 -16.94
N PRO A 4 5.02 3.11 -17.40
CA PRO A 4 4.95 3.45 -18.82
C PRO A 4 6.22 3.07 -19.61
N GLU A 5 7.37 2.97 -18.94
CA GLU A 5 8.67 2.55 -19.48
C GLU A 5 8.86 1.02 -19.45
N GLU A 6 7.77 0.27 -19.25
CA GLU A 6 7.73 -1.20 -19.17
C GLU A 6 8.49 -1.82 -17.99
N GLN A 7 8.90 -1.03 -16.99
CA GLN A 7 9.50 -1.59 -15.77
C GLN A 7 8.45 -2.28 -14.92
N GLU A 8 8.69 -3.54 -14.55
CA GLU A 8 7.81 -4.30 -13.66
C GLU A 8 8.23 -4.11 -12.20
N PHE A 9 7.23 -3.89 -11.35
CA PHE A 9 7.36 -3.80 -9.90
C PHE A 9 6.47 -4.87 -9.28
N TRP A 10 7.08 -5.74 -8.47
CA TRP A 10 6.41 -6.82 -7.77
C TRP A 10 6.33 -6.49 -6.28
N SER A 11 5.18 -6.78 -5.68
CA SER A 11 4.97 -6.68 -4.24
C SER A 11 4.41 -7.99 -3.71
N THR A 12 4.70 -8.27 -2.44
CA THR A 12 4.20 -9.44 -1.71
C THR A 12 3.84 -9.03 -0.29
N GLY A 13 2.96 -9.80 0.34
CA GLY A 13 2.46 -9.44 1.66
C GLY A 13 1.76 -10.59 2.37
N VAL A 14 1.56 -10.41 3.66
CA VAL A 14 0.83 -11.34 4.53
C VAL A 14 -0.19 -10.55 5.32
N TYR A 15 -1.45 -10.99 5.30
CA TYR A 15 -2.48 -10.50 6.21
C TYR A 15 -2.10 -10.87 7.64
N LYS A 16 -1.88 -9.85 8.47
CA LYS A 16 -1.56 -10.00 9.89
C LYS A 16 -2.81 -10.02 10.75
N GLU A 17 -3.84 -9.28 10.35
CA GLU A 17 -5.10 -9.15 11.09
C GLU A 17 -6.26 -8.94 10.12
N ILE A 18 -7.37 -9.64 10.35
CA ILE A 18 -8.63 -9.43 9.65
C ILE A 18 -9.75 -9.48 10.70
N VAL A 19 -10.34 -8.32 10.99
CA VAL A 19 -11.51 -8.19 11.87
C VAL A 19 -12.66 -7.71 11.01
N ARG A 20 -13.69 -8.54 10.82
CA ARG A 20 -14.85 -8.17 9.97
C ARG A 20 -15.89 -7.44 10.81
N PRO A 21 -16.46 -6.31 10.34
CA PRO A 21 -16.13 -5.52 9.13
C PRO A 21 -15.09 -4.40 9.34
N GLU A 22 -14.43 -4.37 10.49
CA GLU A 22 -13.80 -3.17 11.06
C GLU A 22 -12.36 -2.89 10.59
N LYS A 23 -11.54 -3.93 10.32
CA LYS A 23 -10.09 -3.73 10.20
C LYS A 23 -9.38 -4.79 9.37
N ILE A 24 -8.39 -4.34 8.61
CA ILE A 24 -7.42 -5.19 7.91
C ILE A 24 -6.01 -4.64 8.19
N VAL A 25 -5.08 -5.52 8.57
CA VAL A 25 -3.65 -5.21 8.65
C VAL A 25 -2.88 -6.20 7.77
N GLN A 26 -2.01 -5.69 6.92
CA GLN A 26 -1.13 -6.50 6.08
C GLN A 26 0.26 -5.90 5.98
N THR A 27 1.25 -6.74 5.68
CA THR A 27 2.56 -6.24 5.25
C THR A 27 2.51 -5.88 3.77
N ASP A 28 3.27 -4.87 3.39
CA ASP A 28 3.60 -4.53 2.00
C ASP A 28 5.12 -4.59 1.85
N ASN A 29 5.60 -5.53 1.05
CA ASN A 29 7.03 -5.74 0.83
C ASN A 29 7.32 -5.72 -0.67
N PHE A 30 8.44 -5.10 -1.03
CA PHE A 30 9.01 -5.27 -2.37
C PHE A 30 9.37 -6.73 -2.58
N ALA A 31 9.02 -7.26 -3.75
CA ALA A 31 9.27 -8.64 -4.12
C ALA A 31 10.02 -8.74 -5.44
N ASP A 32 10.62 -9.88 -5.75
CA ASP A 32 10.94 -10.25 -7.12
C ASP A 32 9.70 -10.85 -7.83
N LYS A 33 9.86 -11.21 -9.10
CA LYS A 33 8.80 -11.83 -9.92
C LYS A 33 8.29 -13.18 -9.37
N ASP A 34 9.10 -13.84 -8.54
CA ASP A 34 8.79 -15.15 -7.95
C ASP A 34 8.15 -14.99 -6.55
N GLY A 35 7.97 -13.74 -6.10
CA GLY A 35 7.32 -13.39 -4.84
C GLY A 35 8.25 -13.38 -3.62
N ASN A 36 9.57 -13.51 -3.81
CA ASN A 36 10.54 -13.44 -2.72
C ASN A 36 10.75 -11.99 -2.31
N VAL A 37 10.81 -11.72 -1.00
CA VAL A 37 11.06 -10.36 -0.48
C VAL A 37 12.46 -9.88 -0.88
N VAL A 38 12.54 -8.67 -1.43
CA VAL A 38 13.78 -7.99 -1.81
C VAL A 38 13.80 -6.58 -1.23
N PRO A 39 14.97 -5.95 -1.06
CA PRO A 39 15.02 -4.55 -0.61
C PRO A 39 14.50 -3.59 -1.70
N ALA A 40 14.00 -2.42 -1.29
CA ALA A 40 13.56 -1.35 -2.21
C ALA A 40 14.64 -0.94 -3.22
N SER A 41 15.92 -1.05 -2.84
CA SER A 41 17.07 -0.76 -3.69
C SER A 41 17.17 -1.69 -4.91
N ALA A 42 16.55 -2.87 -4.90
CA ALA A 42 16.44 -3.74 -6.08
C ALA A 42 15.67 -3.06 -7.23
N TYR A 43 14.81 -2.09 -6.89
CA TYR A 43 14.07 -1.25 -7.84
C TYR A 43 14.68 0.14 -8.04
N GLY A 44 15.89 0.38 -7.52
CA GLY A 44 16.53 1.71 -7.57
C GLY A 44 15.90 2.74 -6.62
N ILE A 45 14.98 2.31 -5.76
CA ILE A 45 14.32 3.19 -4.79
C ILE A 45 15.23 3.35 -3.58
N GLN A 46 15.73 4.57 -3.38
CA GLN A 46 16.60 4.89 -2.24
C GLN A 46 15.77 5.25 -1.00
N GLY A 47 16.36 5.06 0.18
CA GLY A 47 15.74 5.41 1.46
C GLY A 47 16.16 4.49 2.59
N ASP A 48 15.87 4.90 3.82
CA ASP A 48 16.02 4.08 5.02
C ASP A 48 14.73 3.28 5.25
N TRP A 49 14.64 2.13 4.59
CA TRP A 49 13.45 1.28 4.59
C TRP A 49 13.52 0.26 5.75
N PRO A 50 12.43 0.06 6.50
CA PRO A 50 12.35 -1.02 7.47
C PRO A 50 12.28 -2.38 6.77
N GLU A 51 12.50 -3.46 7.53
CA GLU A 51 12.39 -4.84 7.01
C GLU A 51 11.00 -5.16 6.45
N SER A 52 9.95 -4.50 6.97
CA SER A 52 8.59 -4.63 6.45
C SER A 52 7.79 -3.36 6.66
N ILE A 53 7.02 -2.99 5.65
CA ILE A 53 6.09 -1.87 5.67
C ILE A 53 4.69 -2.42 5.98
N LEU A 54 3.85 -1.65 6.67
CA LEU A 54 2.51 -2.09 7.07
C LEU A 54 1.43 -1.20 6.46
N ILE A 55 0.41 -1.83 5.88
CA ILE A 55 -0.85 -1.18 5.52
C ILE A 55 -1.88 -1.57 6.58
N THR A 56 -2.43 -0.56 7.26
CA THR A 56 -3.57 -0.70 8.17
C THR A 56 -4.76 0.03 7.60
N LEU A 57 -5.86 -0.70 7.40
CA LEU A 57 -7.15 -0.19 6.96
C LEU A 57 -8.14 -0.30 8.11
N VAL A 58 -8.80 0.80 8.46
CA VAL A 58 -9.88 0.84 9.44
C VAL A 58 -11.13 1.34 8.76
N PHE A 59 -12.25 0.67 9.00
CA PHE A 59 -13.55 0.96 8.45
C PHE A 59 -14.50 1.34 9.57
N GLU A 60 -15.07 2.53 9.49
CA GLU A 60 -16.04 3.05 10.46
C GLU A 60 -17.36 3.35 9.74
N ASP A 61 -18.49 3.10 10.41
CA ASP A 61 -19.77 3.67 9.95
C ASP A 61 -19.68 5.20 9.99
N HIS A 62 -20.15 5.83 8.93
CA HIS A 62 -20.24 7.27 8.86
C HIS A 62 -21.51 7.68 8.13
N GLN A 63 -22.58 7.87 8.89
CA GLN A 63 -23.89 8.33 8.37
C GLN A 63 -24.45 7.39 7.29
N GLY A 64 -24.37 6.07 7.52
CA GLY A 64 -24.81 5.06 6.55
C GLY A 64 -23.88 4.89 5.34
N LYS A 65 -22.73 5.57 5.34
CA LYS A 65 -21.58 5.32 4.44
C LYS A 65 -20.42 4.74 5.25
N THR A 66 -19.29 4.52 4.58
CA THR A 66 -18.06 4.04 5.22
C THR A 66 -17.01 5.14 5.24
N LYS A 67 -16.48 5.43 6.41
CA LYS A 67 -15.22 6.17 6.54
C LYS A 67 -14.08 5.15 6.53
N LEU A 68 -13.24 5.22 5.50
CA LEU A 68 -12.03 4.42 5.37
C LEU A 68 -10.83 5.26 5.85
N ILE A 69 -10.09 4.72 6.82
CA ILE A 69 -8.83 5.30 7.29
C ILE A 69 -7.70 4.36 6.85
N LEU A 70 -6.76 4.89 6.08
CA LEU A 70 -5.59 4.16 5.59
C LEU A 70 -4.32 4.70 6.22
N HIS A 71 -3.55 3.83 6.86
CA HIS A 71 -2.20 4.12 7.34
C HIS A 71 -1.20 3.23 6.63
N HIS A 72 -0.25 3.83 5.90
CA HIS A 72 0.88 3.14 5.31
C HIS A 72 2.16 3.49 6.10
N THR A 73 2.54 2.60 7.03
CA THR A 73 3.59 2.83 8.02
C THR A 73 4.90 2.19 7.61
N GLY A 74 5.99 2.95 7.64
CA GLY A 74 7.33 2.48 7.28
C GLY A 74 7.87 3.07 5.97
N ILE A 75 7.08 3.92 5.28
CA ILE A 75 7.55 4.66 4.11
C ILE A 75 8.52 5.77 4.58
N PRO A 76 9.75 5.85 4.04
CA PRO A 76 10.69 6.91 4.35
C PRO A 76 10.12 8.29 4.04
N ALA A 77 10.49 9.29 4.83
CA ALA A 77 10.09 10.68 4.55
C ALA A 77 10.69 11.19 3.23
N GLY A 78 10.03 12.18 2.62
CA GLY A 78 10.47 12.81 1.38
C GLY A 78 9.57 12.47 0.19
N GLU A 79 10.12 12.61 -1.01
CA GLU A 79 9.37 12.49 -2.27
C GLU A 79 8.62 11.17 -2.40
N ILE A 80 9.22 10.04 -2.01
CA ILE A 80 8.58 8.73 -2.10
C ILE A 80 7.29 8.63 -1.27
N ARG A 81 7.24 9.29 -0.10
CA ARG A 81 6.03 9.34 0.73
C ARG A 81 4.94 10.16 0.05
N ASP A 82 5.32 11.31 -0.52
CA ASP A 82 4.37 12.22 -1.15
C ASP A 82 3.81 11.59 -2.45
N MET A 83 4.65 10.91 -3.23
CA MET A 83 4.21 10.08 -4.37
C MET A 83 3.31 8.92 -3.93
N THR A 84 3.66 8.22 -2.85
CA THR A 84 2.84 7.13 -2.29
C THR A 84 1.46 7.64 -1.87
N ASN A 85 1.39 8.86 -1.30
CA ASN A 85 0.13 9.50 -0.95
C ASN A 85 -0.71 9.80 -2.21
N ALA A 86 -0.11 10.38 -3.26
CA ALA A 86 -0.79 10.63 -4.52
C ALA A 86 -1.34 9.33 -5.14
N SER A 87 -0.53 8.27 -5.20
CA SER A 87 -0.97 6.96 -5.72
C SER A 87 -2.13 6.37 -4.93
N TRP A 88 -2.15 6.51 -3.60
CA TRP A 88 -3.29 6.06 -2.78
C TRP A 88 -4.57 6.84 -3.08
N ASN A 89 -4.48 8.16 -3.26
CA ASN A 89 -5.65 8.96 -3.63
C ASN A 89 -6.22 8.52 -4.98
N GLU A 90 -5.38 8.29 -5.99
CA GLU A 90 -5.87 7.77 -7.28
C GLU A 90 -6.54 6.39 -7.17
N CYS A 91 -6.02 5.51 -6.31
CA CYS A 91 -6.66 4.23 -6.02
C CYS A 91 -8.03 4.41 -5.34
N LEU A 92 -8.15 5.37 -4.42
CA LEU A 92 -9.39 5.67 -3.72
C LEU A 92 -10.43 6.34 -4.62
N ASP A 93 -10.02 7.22 -5.54
CA ASP A 93 -10.90 7.81 -6.56
C ASP A 93 -11.47 6.72 -7.48
N LYS A 94 -10.62 5.77 -7.91
CA LYS A 94 -11.05 4.61 -8.70
C LYS A 94 -12.00 3.71 -7.91
N LEU A 95 -11.72 3.49 -6.62
CA LEU A 95 -12.60 2.73 -5.74
C LEU A 95 -13.97 3.40 -5.62
N GLU A 96 -14.02 4.71 -5.39
CA GLU A 96 -15.28 5.47 -5.36
C GLU A 96 -16.06 5.26 -6.66
N SER A 97 -15.41 5.32 -7.83
CA SER A 97 -16.08 5.16 -9.13
C SER A 97 -16.77 3.79 -9.34
N ILE A 98 -16.38 2.75 -8.59
CA ILE A 98 -16.97 1.40 -8.69
C ILE A 98 -17.93 1.06 -7.55
N LEU A 99 -17.97 1.87 -6.49
CA LEU A 99 -18.93 1.75 -5.41
C LEU A 99 -20.24 2.44 -5.84
N LYS A 100 -21.35 1.68 -5.86
CA LYS A 100 -22.68 2.18 -6.25
C LYS A 100 -23.51 2.57 -5.04
#